data_AF-A0A930XFA2-F1
#
_entry.id   AF-A0A930XFA2-F1
#
_cell.length_a   1.000
_cell.length_b   1.000
_cell.length_c   1.000
_cell.angle_alpha   90.00
_cell.angle_beta   90.00
_cell.angle_gamma   90.00
#
_symmetry.space_group_name_H-M   'P 1'
#
loop_
_entity.id
_entity.type
_entity.pdbx_description
1 polymer ?
#
loop_
_entity_poly.entity_id
_entity_poly.type
_entity_poly.pdbx_seq_one_letter_code
_entity_poly.pdbx_strand_id
1 'polypeptide(L)'
;MKLQNIFATVALTGLITVSGASLVTFTQSYSNQAVAKQIQVMSKQDNKDATGLTTSQKIASLTKNKGQFGSGDELRRYFFGDLEPISVQPGGAGMVVNLYNKASDTTFAYCATFDVVVAIKQGRVKAFAPSEVK
;
A
#
# COMPACT_ATOMS: atom_id res chain seq x y z
N MET A 1 43.36 15.56 34.15
CA MET A 1 42.24 16.34 34.73
C MET A 1 41.68 17.30 33.68
N LYS A 2 40.37 17.60 33.79
CA LYS A 2 39.53 18.54 33.02
C LYS A 2 38.70 17.96 31.86
N LEU A 3 37.54 17.40 32.21
CA LEU A 3 36.32 17.51 31.40
C LEU A 3 35.59 18.80 31.81
N GLN A 4 35.19 19.61 30.84
CA GLN A 4 34.33 20.77 31.05
C GLN A 4 32.95 20.46 30.48
N ASN A 5 32.04 20.06 31.36
CA ASN A 5 30.61 19.94 31.07
C ASN A 5 29.97 21.32 31.17
N ILE A 6 29.30 21.78 30.12
CA ILE A 6 28.48 22.99 30.14
C ILE A 6 27.02 22.53 30.06
N PHE A 7 26.38 22.37 31.22
CA PHE A 7 24.93 22.19 31.30
C PHE A 7 24.29 23.58 31.42
N ALA A 8 23.53 23.97 30.39
CA ALA A 8 22.71 25.17 30.41
C ALA A 8 21.30 24.80 30.91
N THR A 9 20.98 25.20 32.13
CA THR A 9 19.67 25.03 32.78
C THR A 9 18.75 26.18 32.35
N VAL A 10 17.69 25.89 31.59
CA VAL A 10 16.64 26.86 31.30
C VAL A 10 15.44 26.55 32.20
N ALA A 11 15.22 27.40 33.20
CA ALA A 11 14.02 27.38 34.02
C ALA A 11 12.91 28.14 33.29
N LEU A 12 11.82 27.47 32.94
CA LEU A 12 10.62 28.11 32.38
C LEU A 12 9.54 28.18 33.47
N THR A 13 9.40 29.36 34.04
CA THR A 13 8.35 29.71 35.00
C THR A 13 7.09 30.15 34.23
N GLY A 14 5.99 29.44 34.41
CA GLY A 14 4.69 29.81 33.87
C GLY A 14 3.56 29.27 34.74
N LEU A 15 3.16 30.06 35.74
CA LEU A 15 1.97 29.86 36.56
C LEU A 15 0.78 30.54 35.89
N ILE A 16 -0.27 29.78 35.56
CA ILE A 16 -1.60 30.33 35.33
C ILE A 16 -2.60 29.45 36.09
N THR A 17 -3.28 30.06 37.06
CA THR A 17 -4.27 29.41 37.93
C THR A 17 -5.70 29.67 37.46
N VAL A 18 -6.41 28.55 37.26
CA VAL A 18 -7.79 28.19 37.67
C VAL A 18 -8.98 29.04 37.17
N SER A 19 -9.90 28.41 36.44
CA SER A 19 -11.26 28.08 36.95
C SER A 19 -12.15 27.33 35.95
N GLY A 20 -12.68 26.18 36.40
CA GLY A 20 -14.05 25.76 36.08
C GLY A 20 -14.32 24.91 34.85
N ALA A 21 -13.87 23.65 34.82
CA ALA A 21 -14.67 22.54 34.28
C ALA A 21 -14.06 21.17 34.66
N SER A 22 -14.92 20.33 35.21
CA SER A 22 -14.87 18.92 35.56
C SER A 22 -13.66 18.06 35.15
N LEU A 23 -13.06 17.42 36.16
CA LEU A 23 -12.34 16.14 36.18
C LEU A 23 -12.35 15.31 34.88
N VAL A 24 -11.19 15.18 34.24
CA VAL A 24 -10.80 13.95 33.53
C VAL A 24 -9.35 13.63 33.91
N THR A 25 -9.21 12.64 34.80
CA THR A 25 -7.93 12.13 35.29
C THR A 25 -7.32 11.18 34.26
N PHE A 26 -6.09 11.51 33.84
CA PHE A 26 -4.97 10.61 33.51
C PHE A 26 -5.18 9.47 32.49
N THR A 27 -4.63 9.62 31.29
CA THR A 27 -3.49 8.81 30.80
C THR A 27 -2.97 9.36 29.46
N GLN A 28 -1.65 9.26 29.30
CA GLN A 28 -0.85 9.72 28.18
C GLN A 28 -1.34 9.24 26.81
N SER A 29 -1.27 10.17 25.88
CA SER A 29 -1.25 9.99 24.44
C SER A 29 -0.19 8.98 23.99
N TYR A 30 -0.65 7.81 23.54
CA TYR A 30 -0.15 7.23 22.29
C TYR A 30 -1.34 7.11 21.35
N SER A 31 -1.38 8.05 20.40
CA SER A 31 -2.48 8.33 19.49
C SER A 31 -2.67 7.21 18.46
N ASN A 32 -3.32 6.10 18.84
CA ASN A 32 -3.76 5.04 17.93
C ASN A 32 -5.22 5.18 17.49
N GLN A 33 -5.80 6.39 17.51
CA GLN A 33 -7.18 6.61 17.10
C GLN A 33 -7.34 7.97 16.40
N ALA A 34 -6.82 8.07 15.18
CA ALA A 34 -7.15 9.16 14.25
C ALA A 34 -7.09 8.71 12.78
N VAL A 35 -7.45 7.45 12.47
CA VAL A 35 -7.61 6.98 11.07
C VAL A 35 -8.93 6.22 10.91
N ALA A 36 -10.02 6.75 11.46
CA ALA A 36 -11.35 6.15 11.27
C ALA A 36 -12.38 7.13 10.69
N LYS A 37 -12.02 8.42 10.53
CA LYS A 37 -12.98 9.46 10.12
C LYS A 37 -12.45 10.43 9.06
N GLN A 38 -11.47 9.97 8.27
CA GLN A 38 -11.04 10.64 7.02
C GLN A 38 -11.01 9.66 5.83
N ILE A 39 -11.69 8.51 5.96
CA ILE A 39 -11.84 7.51 4.87
C ILE A 39 -13.15 7.71 4.10
N GLN A 40 -14.09 8.53 4.60
CA GLN A 40 -15.44 8.62 4.00
C GLN A 40 -15.66 9.81 3.05
N VAL A 41 -14.68 10.71 2.84
CA VAL A 41 -14.87 11.92 2.01
C VAL A 41 -13.66 12.16 1.09
N MET A 42 -13.12 11.09 0.52
CA MET A 42 -12.45 11.19 -0.77
C MET A 42 -13.05 10.07 -1.61
N SER A 43 -14.17 10.43 -2.22
CA SER A 43 -14.68 9.92 -3.47
C SER A 43 -14.18 8.52 -3.83
N LYS A 44 -15.11 7.56 -3.81
CA LYS A 44 -15.24 6.59 -4.89
C LYS A 44 -15.34 7.38 -6.20
N GLN A 45 -14.25 8.00 -6.62
CA GLN A 45 -14.07 8.45 -7.97
C GLN A 45 -13.94 7.15 -8.72
N ASP A 46 -15.02 6.79 -9.39
CA ASP A 46 -15.10 5.75 -10.41
C ASP A 46 -14.03 6.06 -11.50
N ASN A 47 -12.75 5.93 -11.16
CA ASN A 47 -11.69 5.66 -12.11
C ASN A 47 -11.72 4.15 -12.39
N LYS A 48 -12.91 3.63 -12.71
CA LYS A 48 -13.04 2.34 -13.39
C LYS A 48 -12.40 2.55 -14.74
N ASP A 49 -11.17 2.08 -14.89
CA ASP A 49 -10.48 1.86 -16.15
C ASP A 49 -10.81 2.83 -17.31
N ALA A 50 -9.89 3.75 -17.59
CA ALA A 50 -10.03 4.72 -18.68
C ALA A 50 -9.92 4.12 -20.11
N THR A 51 -9.79 2.80 -20.25
CA THR A 51 -9.54 2.16 -21.56
C THR A 51 -10.79 1.67 -22.29
N GLY A 52 -11.93 1.56 -21.60
CA GLY A 52 -13.18 1.05 -22.19
C GLY A 52 -13.12 -0.43 -22.57
N LEU A 53 -12.07 -1.15 -22.14
CA LEU A 53 -11.91 -2.58 -22.39
C LEU A 53 -12.71 -3.40 -21.38
N THR A 54 -13.16 -4.58 -21.81
CA THR A 54 -13.69 -5.58 -20.88
C THR A 54 -12.57 -6.14 -20.00
N THR A 55 -12.91 -6.65 -18.82
CA THR A 55 -11.94 -7.28 -17.91
C THR A 55 -11.14 -8.41 -18.57
N SER A 56 -11.81 -9.22 -19.39
CA SER A 56 -11.14 -10.30 -20.14
C SER A 56 -10.12 -9.76 -21.15
N GLN A 57 -10.42 -8.64 -21.82
CA GLN A 57 -9.48 -8.02 -22.76
C GLN A 57 -8.26 -7.44 -22.05
N LYS A 58 -8.45 -6.82 -20.88
CA LYS A 58 -7.34 -6.32 -20.04
C LYS A 58 -6.40 -7.44 -19.62
N ILE A 59 -6.96 -8.55 -19.13
CA ILE A 59 -6.18 -9.73 -18.73
C ILE A 59 -5.46 -10.32 -19.95
N ALA A 60 -6.11 -10.38 -21.12
CA ALA A 60 -5.48 -10.84 -22.34
C ALA A 60 -4.30 -9.95 -22.77
N SER A 61 -4.46 -8.62 -22.71
CA SER A 61 -3.38 -7.66 -22.98
C SER A 61 -2.21 -7.83 -22.02
N LEU A 62 -2.46 -7.91 -20.71
CA LEU A 62 -1.43 -8.16 -19.70
C LEU A 62 -0.75 -9.52 -19.89
N THR A 63 -1.51 -10.55 -20.28
CA THR A 63 -0.95 -11.89 -20.55
C THR A 63 0.00 -11.86 -21.73
N LYS A 64 -0.35 -11.09 -22.78
CA LYS A 64 0.49 -10.88 -23.96
C LYS A 64 1.76 -10.08 -23.65
N ASN A 65 1.65 -9.07 -22.80
CA ASN A 65 2.73 -8.14 -22.45
C ASN A 65 3.51 -8.56 -21.20
N LYS A 66 3.24 -9.74 -20.66
CA LYS A 66 3.88 -10.28 -19.46
C LYS A 66 5.40 -10.32 -19.61
N GLY A 67 6.10 -9.82 -18.60
CA GLY A 67 7.56 -9.71 -18.58
C GLY A 67 8.13 -8.57 -19.45
N GLN A 68 7.28 -7.80 -20.14
CA GLN A 68 7.72 -6.62 -20.87
C GLN A 68 7.63 -5.37 -19.99
N PHE A 69 8.55 -4.43 -20.18
CA PHE A 69 8.52 -3.12 -19.54
C PHE A 69 7.20 -2.41 -19.84
N GLY A 70 6.61 -1.80 -18.81
CA GLY A 70 5.32 -1.11 -18.90
C GLY A 70 4.11 -1.99 -18.58
N SER A 71 4.27 -3.32 -18.48
CA SER A 71 3.16 -4.20 -18.06
C SER A 71 2.69 -3.93 -16.62
N GLY A 72 3.56 -3.41 -15.75
CA GLY A 72 3.18 -2.91 -14.43
C GLY A 72 2.30 -1.66 -14.48
N ASP A 73 2.59 -0.74 -15.39
CA ASP A 73 1.74 0.43 -15.65
C ASP A 73 0.38 0.03 -16.22
N GLU A 74 0.35 -0.89 -17.17
CA GLU A 74 -0.89 -1.46 -17.70
C GLU A 74 -1.75 -2.06 -16.58
N LEU A 75 -1.13 -2.84 -15.68
CA LEU A 75 -1.84 -3.44 -14.54
C LEU A 75 -2.46 -2.37 -13.66
N ARG A 76 -1.68 -1.34 -13.31
CA ARG A 76 -2.15 -0.21 -12.50
C ARG A 76 -3.25 0.58 -13.20
N ARG A 77 -3.22 0.71 -14.52
CA ARG A 77 -4.24 1.43 -15.30
C ARG A 77 -5.54 0.64 -15.43
N TYR A 78 -5.45 -0.67 -15.57
CA TYR A 78 -6.59 -1.57 -15.77
C TYR A 78 -7.34 -1.90 -14.47
N PHE A 79 -6.63 -1.96 -13.34
CA PHE A 79 -7.16 -2.46 -12.07
C PHE A 79 -6.86 -1.52 -10.88
N PHE A 80 -6.72 -0.21 -11.14
CA PHE A 80 -6.46 0.77 -10.10
C PHE A 80 -7.50 0.67 -8.96
N GLY A 81 -7.03 0.47 -7.73
CA GLY A 81 -7.91 0.35 -6.55
C GLY A 81 -8.64 -0.99 -6.40
N ASP A 82 -8.58 -1.88 -7.40
CA ASP A 82 -9.26 -3.18 -7.39
C ASP A 82 -8.31 -4.37 -7.10
N LEU A 83 -7.05 -4.09 -6.76
CA LEU A 83 -6.02 -5.09 -6.47
C LEU A 83 -5.77 -5.21 -4.96
N GLU A 84 -5.96 -6.41 -4.43
CA GLU A 84 -5.67 -6.77 -3.04
C GLU A 84 -4.28 -7.45 -2.97
N PRO A 85 -3.30 -6.90 -2.24
CA PRO A 85 -2.04 -7.60 -2.00
C PRO A 85 -2.27 -8.79 -1.06
N ILE A 86 -1.97 -10.00 -1.54
CA ILE A 86 -2.22 -11.24 -0.78
C ILE A 86 -0.97 -11.94 -0.27
N SER A 87 0.18 -11.70 -0.88
CA SER A 87 1.48 -12.21 -0.44
C SER A 87 2.63 -11.56 -1.20
N VAL A 88 3.85 -11.80 -0.72
CA VAL A 88 5.09 -11.40 -1.36
C VAL A 88 6.01 -12.63 -1.43
N GLN A 89 6.71 -12.81 -2.55
CA GLN A 89 7.67 -13.89 -2.74
C GLN A 89 8.91 -13.41 -3.50
N PRO A 90 10.05 -14.10 -3.37
CA PRO A 90 11.16 -13.92 -4.30
C PRO A 90 10.77 -14.32 -5.73
N GLY A 91 11.25 -13.56 -6.70
CA GLY A 91 11.20 -13.84 -8.14
C GLY A 91 12.58 -13.69 -8.79
N GLY A 92 12.69 -13.95 -10.09
CA GLY A 92 13.96 -13.94 -10.83
C GLY A 92 14.65 -12.58 -10.84
N ALA A 93 13.85 -11.52 -10.83
CA ALA A 93 14.31 -10.13 -10.96
C ALA A 93 14.09 -9.30 -9.66
N GLY A 94 13.84 -9.95 -8.52
CA GLY A 94 13.62 -9.28 -7.24
C GLY A 94 12.38 -9.75 -6.51
N MET A 95 11.79 -8.90 -5.68
CA MET A 95 10.57 -9.25 -4.94
C MET A 95 9.34 -9.09 -5.82
N VAL A 96 8.45 -10.06 -5.73
CA VAL A 96 7.19 -10.13 -6.48
C VAL A 96 6.04 -10.09 -5.49
N VAL A 97 5.11 -9.18 -5.71
CA VAL A 97 3.88 -9.05 -4.93
C VAL A 97 2.76 -9.74 -5.69
N ASN A 98 2.07 -10.67 -5.04
CA ASN A 98 0.89 -11.30 -5.62
C ASN A 98 -0.33 -10.43 -5.30
N LEU A 99 -0.96 -9.91 -6.34
CA LEU A 99 -2.08 -8.97 -6.31
C LEU A 99 -3.32 -9.68 -6.83
N TYR A 100 -4.34 -9.83 -5.99
CA TYR A 100 -5.58 -10.49 -6.32
C TYR A 100 -6.66 -9.49 -6.70
N ASN A 101 -7.33 -9.71 -7.82
CA ASN A 101 -8.53 -8.99 -8.21
C ASN A 101 -9.78 -9.84 -7.90
N LYS A 102 -10.64 -9.33 -7.02
CA LYS A 102 -11.87 -10.02 -6.61
C LYS A 102 -12.94 -10.06 -7.70
N ALA A 103 -12.98 -9.06 -8.58
CA ALA A 103 -13.99 -8.97 -9.64
C ALA A 103 -13.77 -9.98 -10.76
N SER A 104 -12.50 -10.28 -11.07
CA SER A 104 -12.11 -11.20 -12.14
C SER A 104 -11.63 -12.57 -11.64
N ASP A 105 -11.57 -12.78 -10.32
CA ASP A 105 -10.96 -13.95 -9.68
C ASP A 105 -9.59 -14.27 -10.30
N THR A 106 -8.69 -13.28 -10.30
CA THR A 106 -7.38 -13.39 -10.96
C THR A 106 -6.29 -12.86 -10.03
N THR A 107 -5.18 -13.58 -9.96
CA THR A 107 -3.97 -13.12 -9.28
C THR A 107 -2.89 -12.75 -10.30
N PHE A 108 -2.28 -11.59 -10.10
CA PHE A 108 -1.16 -11.06 -10.86
C PHE A 108 0.08 -11.08 -9.98
N ALA A 109 1.18 -11.61 -10.49
CA ALA A 109 2.48 -11.55 -9.85
C ALA A 109 3.21 -10.32 -10.41
N TYR A 110 3.33 -9.27 -9.60
CA TYR A 110 3.91 -7.99 -9.98
C TYR A 110 5.31 -7.82 -9.37
N CYS A 111 6.33 -7.64 -10.21
CA CYS A 111 7.67 -7.30 -9.78
C CYS A 111 7.80 -5.78 -9.65
N ALA A 112 7.93 -5.30 -8.41
CA ALA A 112 8.04 -3.87 -8.13
C ALA A 112 9.37 -3.25 -8.60
N THR A 113 10.43 -4.06 -8.69
CA THR A 113 11.77 -3.59 -9.09
C THR A 113 11.82 -3.15 -10.55
N PHE A 114 11.13 -3.86 -11.44
CA PHE A 114 11.14 -3.60 -12.89
C PHE A 114 9.80 -3.07 -13.42
N ASP A 115 8.81 -2.89 -12.56
CA ASP A 115 7.44 -2.48 -12.92
C ASP A 115 6.86 -3.38 -14.02
N VAL A 116 6.94 -4.71 -13.81
CA VAL A 116 6.46 -5.73 -14.74
C VAL A 116 5.57 -6.77 -14.09
N VAL A 117 4.60 -7.27 -14.84
CA VAL A 117 3.81 -8.45 -14.46
C VAL A 117 4.53 -9.68 -14.99
N VAL A 118 4.91 -10.60 -14.10
CA VAL A 118 5.70 -11.81 -14.45
C VAL A 118 4.84 -13.06 -14.56
N ALA A 119 3.72 -13.12 -13.83
CA ALA A 119 2.78 -14.24 -13.86
C ALA A 119 1.34 -13.77 -13.69
N ILE A 120 0.40 -14.51 -14.28
CA ILE A 120 -1.04 -14.28 -14.16
C ILE A 120 -1.71 -15.65 -14.05
N LYS A 121 -2.59 -15.82 -13.07
CA LYS A 121 -3.38 -17.04 -12.88
C LYS A 121 -4.78 -16.71 -12.41
N GLN A 122 -5.74 -17.52 -12.83
CA GLN A 122 -7.09 -17.48 -12.26
C GLN A 122 -7.07 -18.05 -10.83
N GLY A 123 -7.98 -17.56 -9.99
CA GLY A 123 -8.07 -17.89 -8.58
C GLY A 123 -7.19 -17.00 -7.69
N ARG A 124 -7.36 -17.18 -6.38
CA ARG A 124 -6.55 -16.52 -5.34
C ARG A 124 -5.27 -17.32 -5.07
N VAL A 125 -4.15 -16.89 -5.67
CA VAL A 125 -2.86 -17.62 -5.64
C VAL A 125 -1.90 -16.97 -4.66
N LYS A 126 -1.71 -17.58 -3.48
CA LYS A 126 -0.78 -17.08 -2.46
C LYS A 126 0.69 -17.23 -2.85
N ALA A 127 1.04 -18.18 -3.70
CA ALA A 127 2.40 -18.31 -4.20
C ALA A 127 2.39 -18.91 -5.61
N PHE A 128 3.11 -18.29 -6.52
CA PHE A 128 3.41 -18.84 -7.84
C PHE A 128 4.61 -19.76 -7.77
N ALA A 129 4.68 -20.73 -8.68
CA ALA A 129 5.86 -21.58 -8.75
C ALA A 129 7.09 -20.73 -9.12
N PRO A 130 8.29 -21.01 -8.58
CA PRO A 130 9.50 -20.24 -8.88
C PRO A 130 9.82 -20.15 -10.38
N SER A 131 9.38 -21.11 -11.19
CA SER A 131 9.52 -21.11 -12.65
C SER A 131 8.63 -20.08 -13.35
N GLU A 132 7.57 -19.60 -12.71
CA GLU A 132 6.58 -18.70 -13.30
C GLU A 132 6.87 -17.22 -13.02
N VAL A 133 7.67 -16.93 -11.99
CA VAL A 133 8.00 -15.57 -11.54
C VAL A 133 9.45 -15.19 -11.86
N LYS A 134 9.94 -15.61 -13.02
CA LYS A 134 11.31 -15.38 -13.47
C LYS A 134 11.45 -14.06 -14.21
#